data_AF-A0A9N6YXU3-F1
#
_entry.id   AF-A0A9N6YXU3-F1
#
_cell.length_a   1.000
_cell.length_b   1.000
_cell.length_c   1.000
_cell.angle_alpha   90.00
_cell.angle_beta   90.00
_cell.angle_gamma   90.00
#
_symmetry.space_group_name_H-M   'P 1'
#
loop_
_entity.id
_entity.type
_entity.pdbx_description
1 polymer ?
#
loop_
_entity_poly.entity_id
_entity_poly.type
_entity_poly.pdbx_seq_one_letter_code
_entity_poly.pdbx_strand_id
1 'polypeptide(L)' 'MIGTMRLSTILIVLGAVVFVLPIPGTFILGALIVLAGLAARLFGL' A
#
# COMPACT_ATOMS: atom_id res chain seq x y z
N MET A 1 14.27 -8.05 17.04
CA MET A 1 13.16 -8.83 16.46
C MET A 1 12.44 -7.95 15.46
N ILE A 2 12.59 -8.19 14.16
CA ILE A 2 11.66 -7.61 13.19
C ILE A 2 10.41 -8.49 13.28
N GLY A 3 9.42 -8.03 14.05
CA GLY A 3 8.11 -8.68 14.08
C GLY A 3 7.48 -8.62 12.70
N THR A 4 6.66 -9.60 12.36
CA THR A 4 5.96 -9.66 11.07
C THR A 4 5.08 -8.41 10.92
N MET A 5 5.31 -7.61 9.86
CA MET A 5 4.47 -6.45 9.58
C MET A 5 3.06 -6.89 9.16
N ARG A 6 2.04 -6.13 9.59
CA ARG A 6 0.65 -6.36 9.15
C ARG A 6 0.52 -6.13 7.65
N LEU A 7 -0.36 -6.91 7.00
CA LEU A 7 -0.54 -6.84 5.54
C LEU A 7 -1.02 -5.44 5.12
N SER A 8 -1.93 -4.83 5.88
CA SER A 8 -2.38 -3.45 5.64
C SER A 8 -1.22 -2.45 5.62
N THR A 9 -0.24 -2.60 6.51
CA THR A 9 0.93 -1.71 6.57
C THR A 9 1.82 -1.90 5.35
N ILE A 10 2.06 -3.17 4.97
CA ILE A 10 2.83 -3.49 3.76
C ILE A 10 2.18 -2.87 2.53
N LEU A 11 0.86 -3.03 2.36
CA LEU A 11 0.13 -2.48 1.23
C LEU A 11 0.16 -0.94 1.21
N ILE A 12 -0.06 -0.28 2.35
CA ILE A 12 -0.02 1.20 2.41
C ILE A 12 1.37 1.72 2.02
N VAL A 13 2.44 1.13 2.57
CA VAL A 13 3.81 1.55 2.27
C VAL A 13 4.16 1.27 0.81
N LEU A 14 3.88 0.06 0.32
CA LEU A 14 4.15 -0.32 -1.07
C LEU A 14 3.38 0.58 -2.05
N GLY A 15 2.10 0.83 -1.78
CA GLY A 15 1.28 1.72 -2.59
C GLY A 15 1.82 3.14 -2.62
N ALA A 16 2.25 3.66 -1.47
CA ALA A 16 2.87 4.99 -1.40
C ALA A 16 4.15 5.04 -2.24
N VAL A 17 5.03 4.03 -2.14
CA VAL A 17 6.26 3.96 -2.95
C VAL A 17 5.94 3.92 -4.45
N VAL A 18 4.98 3.09 -4.88
CA VAL A 18 4.58 2.99 -6.28
C VAL A 18 3.95 4.29 -6.80
N PHE A 19 3.17 4.97 -5.95
CA PHE A 19 2.47 6.23 -6.29
C PHE A 19 3.42 7.37 -6.66
N VAL A 20 4.57 7.50 -5.97
CA VAL A 20 5.57 8.54 -6.24
C VAL A 20 6.50 8.22 -7.41
N LEU A 21 6.43 7.02 -8.00
CA LEU A 21 7.26 6.70 -9.16
C LEU A 21 6.87 7.57 -10.37
N PRO A 22 7.84 8.16 -11.08
CA PRO A 22 7.59 8.97 -12.27
C PRO A 22 7.42 8.07 -13.52
N ILE A 23 6.56 7.07 -13.43
CA ILE A 23 6.25 6.13 -14.52
C ILE A 23 4.76 6.26 -14.87
N PRO A 24 4.39 6.37 -16.16
CA PRO A 24 2.99 6.44 -16.56
C PRO A 24 2.17 5.26 -15.98
N GLY A 25 1.05 5.58 -15.34
CA GLY A 25 0.15 4.58 -14.75
C GLY A 25 0.51 4.11 -13.33
N THR A 26 1.74 4.33 -12.82
CA THR A 26 2.09 3.92 -11.44
C THR A 26 1.41 4.79 -10.39
N PHE A 27 1.07 6.04 -10.71
CA PHE A 27 0.25 6.89 -9.84
C PHE A 27 -1.10 6.23 -9.52
N ILE A 28 -1.84 5.81 -10.54
CA ILE A 28 -3.16 5.18 -10.37
C ILE A 28 -3.00 3.83 -9.67
N LEU A 29 -2.04 3.01 -10.09
CA LEU A 29 -1.76 1.73 -9.46
C LEU A 29 -1.40 1.90 -7.97
N GLY A 30 -0.52 2.83 -7.64
CA GLY A 30 -0.11 3.14 -6.28
C GLY A 30 -1.29 3.61 -5.43
N ALA A 31 -2.15 4.48 -5.96
CA ALA A 31 -3.36 4.91 -5.29
C ALA A 31 -4.29 3.74 -4.97
N LEU A 32 -4.53 2.83 -5.94
CA LEU A 32 -5.34 1.63 -5.73
C LEU A 32 -4.74 0.70 -4.67
N ILE A 33 -3.42 0.53 -4.66
CA ILE A 33 -2.72 -0.28 -3.64
C ILE A 33 -2.86 0.36 -2.25
N VAL A 34 -2.72 1.69 -2.12
CA VAL A 34 -2.94 2.40 -0.85
C VAL A 34 -4.38 2.22 -0.37
N LEU A 35 -5.36 2.38 -1.27
CA LEU A 35 -6.77 2.20 -0.94
C LEU A 35 -7.07 0.76 -0.50
N ALA A 36 -6.47 -0.24 -1.15
CA ALA A 36 -6.57 -1.63 -0.74
C ALA A 36 -5.96 -1.87 0.65
N GLY A 37 -4.81 -1.28 0.95
CA GLY A 37 -4.20 -1.34 2.28
C GLY A 37 -5.04 -0.64 3.37
N LEU A 38 -5.67 0.48 3.03
CA LEU A 38 -6.59 1.17 3.93
C LEU A 38 -7.86 0.34 4.16
N ALA A 39 -8.43 -0.26 3.12
CA ALA A 39 -9.56 -1.18 3.25
C ALA A 39 -9.18 -2.40 4.11
N ALA A 40 -8.03 -3.03 3.87
CA ALA A 40 -7.52 -4.15 4.66
C ALA A 40 -7.39 -3.78 6.15
N ARG A 41 -7.00 -2.53 6.45
CA ARG A 41 -6.92 -2.03 7.83
C ARG A 41 -8.28 -1.97 8.51
N LEU A 42 -9.37 -1.70 7.78
CA LEU A 42 -10.73 -1.72 8.32
C LEU A 42 -11.17 -3.13 8.74
N PHE A 43 -10.61 -4.17 8.12
CA PHE A 43 -10.89 -5.58 8.45
C PHE A 43 -9.85 -6.21 9.40
N GLY A 44 -8.88 -5.43 9.88
CA GLY A 44 -7.86 -5.91 10.84
C GLY A 44 -6.74 -6.78 10.24
N LEU A 45 -6.60 -6.79 8.91
CA LEU A 45 -5.53 -7.46 8.17
C LEU A 45 -4.21 -6.66 8.21
#